data_AF-A0A832X7R3-F1
#
_entry.id   AF-A0A832X7R3-F1
#
_cell.length_a   1.000
_cell.length_b   1.000
_cell.length_c   1.000
_cell.angle_alpha   90.00
_cell.angle_beta   90.00
_cell.angle_gamma   90.00
#
_symmetry.space_group_name_H-M   'P 1'
#
loop_
_entity.id
_entity.type
_entity.pdbx_description
1 polymer ?
#
loop_
_entity_poly.entity_id
_entity_poly.type
_entity_poly.pdbx_seq_one_letter_code
_entity_poly.pdbx_strand_id
1 'polypeptide(L)'
;KAEPVREGAPQQKKQIEITEITSSTKDDELTLKVGFRLSPSRTSFSRVTADLHFDEKKIDSLNLRILQGLLATDEAEFSSTLDMTGIAEGEHVFRVKMYELWSSGEKLTSTSKETTIKYTPIKREDRLIEVPIVKRTAGADLEIVSDSEKNIYREIEKEMKEEQETRRDHW
;
A
#
# COMPACT_ATOMS: atom_id res chain seq x y z
N LYS A 1 -51.27 19.15 -2.37
CA LYS A 1 -49.96 19.66 -2.86
C LYS A 1 -48.92 18.69 -2.35
N ALA A 2 -48.35 17.85 -3.22
CA ALA A 2 -47.25 16.96 -2.87
C ALA A 2 -45.94 17.72 -3.05
N GLU A 3 -45.10 17.72 -2.03
CA GLU A 3 -43.70 18.18 -2.12
C GLU A 3 -42.88 17.14 -2.90
N PRO A 4 -41.97 17.54 -3.79
CA PRO A 4 -41.06 16.60 -4.42
C PRO A 4 -39.96 16.23 -3.41
N VAL A 5 -39.86 14.93 -3.13
CA VAL A 5 -38.71 14.32 -2.47
C VAL A 5 -37.47 14.69 -3.28
N ARG A 6 -36.56 15.47 -2.68
CA ARG A 6 -35.25 15.75 -3.27
C ARG A 6 -34.51 14.41 -3.38
N GLU A 7 -34.38 13.89 -4.59
CA GLU A 7 -33.45 12.82 -4.90
C GLU A 7 -32.06 13.26 -4.43
N GLY A 8 -31.55 12.60 -3.40
CA GLY A 8 -30.19 12.79 -2.94
C GLY A 8 -29.24 12.48 -4.09
N ALA A 9 -28.33 13.42 -4.38
CA ALA A 9 -27.27 13.20 -5.36
C ALA A 9 -26.63 11.83 -5.13
N PRO A 10 -26.32 11.06 -6.19
CA PRO A 10 -25.68 9.75 -6.03
C PRO A 10 -24.38 9.95 -5.26
N GLN A 11 -24.31 9.41 -4.04
CA GLN A 11 -23.07 9.36 -3.28
C GLN A 11 -22.06 8.57 -4.12
N GLN A 12 -21.09 9.26 -4.72
CA GLN A 12 -20.05 8.60 -5.49
C GLN A 12 -19.30 7.63 -4.57
N LYS A 13 -19.37 6.35 -4.92
CA LYS A 13 -18.78 5.27 -4.13
C LYS A 13 -17.25 5.39 -4.18
N LYS A 14 -16.60 5.29 -3.01
CA LYS A 14 -15.14 5.28 -2.93
C LYS A 14 -14.55 4.14 -3.78
N GLN A 15 -13.58 4.47 -4.61
CA GLN A 15 -12.89 3.52 -5.49
C GLN A 15 -11.40 3.83 -5.56
N ILE A 16 -10.59 2.77 -5.51
CA ILE A 16 -9.17 2.81 -5.81
C ILE A 16 -8.98 2.16 -7.18
N GLU A 17 -8.24 2.82 -8.06
CA GLU A 17 -7.95 2.33 -9.41
C GLU A 17 -6.43 2.34 -9.64
N ILE A 18 -5.85 1.19 -9.96
CA ILE A 18 -4.44 1.10 -10.34
C ILE A 18 -4.31 1.44 -11.82
N THR A 19 -3.80 2.63 -12.12
CA THR A 19 -3.70 3.16 -13.49
C THR A 19 -2.60 2.45 -14.24
N GLU A 20 -1.43 2.28 -13.64
CA GLU A 20 -0.27 1.66 -14.28
C GLU A 20 0.64 0.92 -13.29
N ILE A 21 1.32 -0.11 -13.80
CA ILE A 21 2.46 -0.74 -13.14
C ILE A 21 3.57 -0.78 -14.18
N THR A 22 4.62 0.00 -13.94
CA THR A 22 5.82 0.04 -14.78
C THR A 22 6.99 -0.55 -14.01
N SER A 23 7.97 -1.07 -14.75
CA SER A 23 9.16 -1.66 -14.17
C SER A 23 10.41 -1.18 -14.87
N SER A 24 11.49 -1.09 -14.11
CA SER A 24 12.83 -0.84 -14.64
C SER A 24 13.81 -1.75 -13.90
N THR A 25 14.66 -2.42 -14.66
CA THR A 25 15.73 -3.25 -14.13
C THR A 25 17.05 -2.52 -14.29
N LYS A 26 17.84 -2.52 -13.22
CA LYS A 26 19.22 -2.05 -13.25
C LYS A 26 20.04 -2.99 -12.38
N ASP A 27 21.06 -3.58 -12.97
CA ASP A 27 21.84 -4.62 -12.34
C ASP A 27 20.94 -5.82 -11.91
N ASP A 28 21.05 -6.29 -10.67
CA ASP A 28 20.13 -7.27 -10.07
C ASP A 28 19.03 -6.59 -9.23
N GLU A 29 18.77 -5.29 -9.45
CA GLU A 29 17.70 -4.53 -8.80
C GLU A 29 16.52 -4.28 -9.75
N LEU A 30 15.32 -4.58 -9.28
CA LEU A 30 14.07 -4.31 -10.00
C LEU A 30 13.30 -3.21 -9.28
N THR A 31 13.07 -2.08 -9.95
CA THR A 31 12.20 -1.03 -9.44
C THR A 31 10.83 -1.12 -10.09
N LEU A 32 9.81 -1.34 -9.26
CA LEU A 32 8.40 -1.31 -9.64
C LEU A 32 7.83 0.05 -9.30
N LYS A 33 7.22 0.72 -10.27
CA LYS A 33 6.49 1.97 -10.08
C LYS A 33 5.01 1.73 -10.33
N VAL A 34 4.19 2.11 -9.36
CA VAL A 34 2.74 1.89 -9.36
C VAL A 34 2.05 3.24 -9.32
N GLY A 35 1.34 3.55 -10.39
CA GLY A 35 0.42 4.69 -10.45
C GLY A 35 -0.99 4.26 -10.08
N PHE A 36 -1.69 5.08 -9.30
CA PHE A 36 -3.07 4.83 -8.94
C PHE A 36 -3.87 6.13 -8.76
N ARG A 37 -5.20 6.00 -8.86
CA ARG A 37 -6.16 7.09 -8.71
C ARG A 37 -7.17 6.77 -7.62
N LEU A 38 -7.55 7.81 -6.87
CA LEU A 38 -8.50 7.73 -5.77
C LEU A 38 -9.78 8.51 -6.09
N SER A 39 -10.90 7.81 -6.23
CA SER A 39 -12.20 8.40 -6.54
C SER A 39 -13.15 8.28 -5.35
N PRO A 40 -14.04 9.26 -5.10
CA PRO A 40 -14.24 10.48 -5.88
C PRO A 40 -13.19 11.58 -5.64
N SER A 41 -12.42 11.48 -4.55
CA SER A 41 -11.29 12.36 -4.26
C SER A 41 -10.34 11.71 -3.25
N ARG A 42 -9.05 12.04 -3.31
CA ARG A 42 -8.01 11.65 -2.34
C ARG A 42 -8.37 11.97 -0.89
N THR A 43 -9.12 13.05 -0.63
CA THR A 43 -9.49 13.47 0.73
C THR A 43 -10.48 12.51 1.38
N SER A 44 -11.18 11.72 0.57
CA SER A 44 -12.06 10.65 1.04
C SER A 44 -11.28 9.45 1.59
N PHE A 45 -9.96 9.39 1.37
CA PHE A 45 -9.10 8.30 1.80
C PHE A 45 -8.14 8.80 2.87
N SER A 46 -8.19 8.17 4.04
CA SER A 46 -7.24 8.50 5.12
C SER A 46 -5.99 7.63 5.08
N ARG A 47 -6.19 6.34 4.75
CA ARG A 47 -5.14 5.31 4.69
C ARG A 47 -5.47 4.32 3.59
N VAL A 48 -4.47 3.97 2.80
CA VAL A 48 -4.55 2.93 1.78
C VAL A 48 -3.43 1.93 2.03
N THR A 49 -3.75 0.65 2.06
CA THR A 49 -2.75 -0.41 2.12
C THR A 49 -2.48 -0.93 0.72
N ALA A 50 -1.21 -1.08 0.35
CA ALA A 50 -0.78 -1.73 -0.88
C ALA A 50 0.05 -2.98 -0.55
N ASP A 51 -0.50 -4.14 -0.88
CA ASP A 51 0.20 -5.41 -0.78
C ASP A 51 0.88 -5.72 -2.11
N LEU A 52 2.20 -5.96 -2.05
CA LEU A 52 2.99 -6.38 -3.19
C LEU A 52 3.17 -7.90 -3.14
N HIS A 53 2.90 -8.56 -4.25
CA HIS A 53 3.08 -10.00 -4.41
C HIS A 53 4.03 -10.30 -5.58
N PHE A 54 4.82 -11.36 -5.40
CA PHE A 54 5.69 -11.97 -6.39
C PHE A 54 5.34 -13.45 -6.49
N ASP A 55 4.99 -13.93 -7.69
CA ASP A 55 4.60 -15.32 -7.95
C ASP A 55 3.61 -15.84 -6.90
N GLU A 56 2.51 -15.08 -6.74
CA GLU A 56 1.42 -15.29 -5.76
C GLU A 56 1.78 -15.07 -4.28
N LYS A 57 3.06 -15.08 -3.91
CA LYS A 57 3.52 -14.86 -2.54
C LYS A 57 3.54 -13.36 -2.20
N LYS A 58 2.96 -12.98 -1.08
CA LYS A 58 3.06 -11.59 -0.58
C LYS A 58 4.49 -11.33 -0.10
N ILE A 59 5.12 -10.30 -0.63
CA ILE A 59 6.50 -9.94 -0.32
C ILE A 59 6.60 -8.68 0.54
N ASP A 60 5.59 -7.80 0.45
CA ASP A 60 5.57 -6.55 1.21
C ASP A 60 4.14 -6.02 1.42
N SER A 61 4.00 -5.13 2.40
CA SER A 61 2.75 -4.47 2.77
C SER A 61 3.01 -3.01 3.13
N LEU A 62 2.61 -2.11 2.25
CA LEU A 62 2.84 -0.68 2.40
C LEU A 62 1.58 -0.02 2.97
N ASN A 63 1.74 0.74 4.06
CA ASN A 63 0.67 1.58 4.58
C ASN A 63 0.88 3.00 4.09
N LEU A 64 0.11 3.38 3.08
CA LEU A 64 0.19 4.67 2.41
C LEU A 64 -0.77 5.64 3.10
N ARG A 65 -0.22 6.64 3.77
CA ARG A 65 -1.00 7.78 4.25
C ARG A 65 -1.07 8.82 3.13
N ILE A 66 -2.30 9.17 2.76
CA ILE A 66 -2.55 10.15 1.70
C ILE A 66 -2.36 11.54 2.29
N LEU A 67 -1.35 12.29 1.80
CA LEU A 67 -1.15 13.67 2.24
C LEU A 67 -2.32 14.55 1.76
N GLN A 68 -2.69 15.60 2.47
CA GLN A 68 -3.81 16.46 2.06
C GLN A 68 -3.29 17.86 1.73
N GLY A 69 -2.76 18.03 0.52
CA GLY A 69 -2.29 19.31 0.00
C GLY A 69 -3.31 19.95 -0.94
N LEU A 70 -3.41 21.29 -0.91
CA LEU A 70 -4.30 22.07 -1.78
C LEU A 70 -3.99 21.94 -3.29
N LEU A 71 -2.76 21.54 -3.63
CA LEU A 71 -2.30 21.32 -5.02
C LEU A 71 -2.22 19.82 -5.37
N ALA A 72 -2.60 18.95 -4.45
CA ALA A 72 -2.37 17.53 -4.59
C ALA A 72 -3.49 16.90 -5.43
N THR A 73 -3.13 16.19 -6.50
CA THR A 73 -4.06 15.55 -7.42
C THR A 73 -4.65 14.28 -6.83
N ASP A 74 -5.76 13.79 -7.39
CA ASP A 74 -6.34 12.49 -7.01
C ASP A 74 -5.53 11.28 -7.53
N GLU A 75 -4.47 11.57 -8.30
CA GLU A 75 -3.49 10.62 -8.77
C GLU A 75 -2.29 10.62 -7.82
N ALA A 76 -1.77 9.43 -7.54
CA ALA A 76 -0.58 9.26 -6.72
C ALA A 76 0.23 8.08 -7.25
N GLU A 77 1.51 8.07 -6.87
CA GLU A 77 2.42 7.00 -7.24
C GLU A 77 3.30 6.60 -6.06
N PHE A 78 3.64 5.32 -6.03
CA PHE A 78 4.74 4.83 -5.21
C PHE A 78 5.67 3.94 -6.05
N SER A 79 6.90 3.82 -5.60
CA SER A 79 7.92 2.96 -6.17
C SER A 79 8.45 2.02 -5.10
N SER A 80 8.73 0.77 -5.48
CA SER A 80 9.36 -0.23 -4.63
C SER A 80 10.54 -0.85 -5.38
N THR A 81 11.72 -0.80 -4.77
CA THR A 81 12.96 -1.39 -5.28
C THR A 81 13.18 -2.74 -4.61
N LEU A 82 13.33 -3.76 -5.44
CA LEU A 82 13.48 -5.17 -5.07
C LEU A 82 14.89 -5.63 -5.41
N ASP A 83 15.49 -6.40 -4.50
CA ASP A 83 16.70 -7.18 -4.77
C ASP A 83 16.30 -8.51 -5.40
N MET A 84 16.70 -8.70 -6.65
CA MET A 84 16.44 -9.90 -7.45
C MET A 84 17.65 -10.86 -7.47
N THR A 85 18.66 -10.61 -6.63
CA THR A 85 19.84 -11.49 -6.52
C THR A 85 19.40 -12.91 -6.14
N GLY A 86 19.80 -13.89 -6.95
CA GLY A 86 19.43 -15.30 -6.74
C GLY A 86 18.03 -15.68 -7.22
N ILE A 87 17.26 -14.78 -7.83
CA ILE A 87 15.99 -15.16 -8.49
C ILE A 87 16.30 -15.89 -9.79
N ALA A 88 15.52 -16.94 -10.10
CA ALA A 88 15.67 -17.70 -11.33
C ALA A 88 15.43 -16.82 -12.57
N GLU A 89 16.09 -17.14 -13.69
CA GLU A 89 15.74 -16.54 -14.98
C GLU A 89 14.34 -16.99 -15.40
N GLY A 90 13.50 -16.05 -15.85
CA GLY A 90 12.15 -16.40 -16.30
C GLY A 90 11.19 -15.22 -16.34
N GLU A 91 9.93 -15.56 -16.57
CA GLU A 91 8.81 -14.63 -16.44
C GLU A 91 8.23 -14.76 -15.04
N HIS A 92 8.19 -13.64 -14.32
CA HIS A 92 7.64 -13.57 -12.97
C HIS A 92 6.42 -12.66 -12.94
N VAL A 93 5.43 -13.03 -12.13
CA VAL A 93 4.18 -12.29 -12.00
C VAL A 93 4.24 -11.42 -10.76
N PHE A 94 4.13 -10.11 -10.97
CA PHE A 94 3.98 -9.13 -9.91
C PHE A 94 2.51 -8.74 -9.81
N ARG A 95 1.93 -8.88 -8.63
CA ARG A 95 0.59 -8.39 -8.34
C ARG A 95 0.65 -7.30 -7.29
N VAL A 96 0.01 -6.18 -7.57
CA VAL A 96 -0.26 -5.14 -6.59
C VAL A 96 -1.73 -5.19 -6.21
N LYS A 97 -2.00 -5.30 -4.91
CA LYS A 97 -3.36 -5.26 -4.36
C LYS A 97 -3.50 -4.08 -3.43
N MET A 98 -4.37 -3.14 -3.76
CA MET A 98 -4.62 -1.94 -2.96
C MET A 98 -5.99 -2.00 -2.31
N TYR A 99 -6.10 -1.57 -1.05
CA TYR A 99 -7.38 -1.53 -0.34
C TYR A 99 -7.40 -0.51 0.80
N GLU A 100 -8.60 -0.05 1.16
CA GLU A 100 -8.87 0.73 2.38
C GLU A 100 -9.47 -0.20 3.44
N LEU A 101 -8.92 -0.18 4.66
CA LEU A 101 -9.46 -0.91 5.82
C LEU A 101 -10.32 0.02 6.68
N TRP A 102 -11.43 -0.50 7.20
CA TRP A 102 -12.14 0.10 8.34
C TRP A 102 -11.34 -0.03 9.63
N SER A 103 -11.71 0.75 10.65
CA SER A 103 -11.27 0.54 12.03
C SER A 103 -11.63 -0.86 12.56
N SER A 104 -12.65 -1.51 12.00
CA SER A 104 -13.02 -2.90 12.27
C SER A 104 -12.16 -3.95 11.54
N GLY A 105 -11.29 -3.53 10.61
CA GLY A 105 -10.47 -4.42 9.77
C GLY A 105 -11.15 -4.92 8.48
N GLU A 106 -12.40 -4.51 8.20
CA GLU A 106 -13.08 -4.86 6.94
C GLU A 106 -12.56 -4.03 5.76
N LYS A 107 -12.46 -4.64 4.57
CA LYS A 107 -12.00 -3.95 3.35
C LYS A 107 -13.15 -3.20 2.69
N LEU A 108 -13.11 -1.87 2.70
CA LEU A 108 -14.18 -1.02 2.12
C LEU A 108 -14.12 -0.98 0.59
N THR A 109 -12.91 -0.90 0.06
CA THR A 109 -12.64 -0.91 -1.37
C THR A 109 -11.34 -1.65 -1.59
N SER A 110 -11.29 -2.45 -2.65
CA SER A 110 -10.12 -3.24 -3.01
C SER A 110 -10.01 -3.30 -4.52
N THR A 111 -8.79 -3.16 -5.01
CA THR A 111 -8.44 -3.36 -6.41
C THR A 111 -7.15 -4.15 -6.50
N SER A 112 -6.93 -4.83 -7.62
CA SER A 112 -5.70 -5.54 -7.88
C SER A 112 -5.35 -5.47 -9.36
N LYS A 113 -4.06 -5.36 -9.65
CA LYS A 113 -3.52 -5.38 -11.01
C LYS A 113 -2.24 -6.20 -11.02
N GLU A 114 -2.09 -6.98 -12.07
CA GLU A 114 -0.94 -7.87 -12.27
C GLU A 114 -0.12 -7.39 -13.47
N THR A 115 1.19 -7.65 -13.43
CA THR A 115 2.10 -7.44 -14.53
C THR A 115 3.10 -8.59 -14.57
N THR A 116 3.48 -9.01 -15.78
CA THR A 116 4.49 -10.05 -15.98
C THR A 116 5.79 -9.39 -16.39
N ILE A 117 6.87 -9.71 -15.69
CA ILE A 117 8.20 -9.15 -15.94
C ILE A 117 9.13 -10.29 -16.29
N LYS A 118 9.77 -10.19 -17.45
CA LYS A 118 10.84 -11.09 -17.84
C LYS A 118 12.15 -10.63 -17.18
N TYR A 119 12.70 -11.49 -16.34
CA TYR A 119 13.94 -11.25 -15.60
C TYR A 119 15.06 -12.15 -16.10
N THR A 120 16.23 -11.55 -16.31
CA THR A 120 17.47 -12.25 -16.67
C THR A 120 18.55 -11.83 -15.67
N PRO A 121 18.99 -12.73 -14.77
CA PRO A 121 20.01 -12.43 -13.78
C PRO A 121 21.33 -12.02 -14.45
N ILE A 122 22.03 -11.06 -13.86
CA ILE A 122 23.36 -10.67 -14.37
C ILE A 122 24.42 -11.66 -13.90
N LYS A 123 24.27 -12.15 -12.68
CA LYS A 123 25.17 -13.14 -12.08
C LYS A 123 24.45 -14.46 -11.90
N ARG A 124 25.16 -15.54 -12.21
CA ARG A 124 24.72 -16.89 -11.83
C ARG A 124 25.11 -17.10 -10.37
N GLU A 125 24.11 -17.17 -9.51
CA GLU A 125 24.28 -17.54 -8.11
C GLU A 125 24.16 -19.06 -7.96
N ASP A 126 24.97 -19.65 -7.10
CA ASP A 126 24.91 -21.10 -6.77
C ASP A 126 23.67 -21.44 -5.95
N ARG A 127 23.04 -20.43 -5.31
CA ARG A 127 21.84 -20.58 -4.50
C ARG A 127 20.74 -19.69 -5.06
N LEU A 128 19.65 -20.33 -5.47
CA LEU A 128 18.45 -19.63 -5.89
C LEU A 128 17.55 -19.35 -4.69
N ILE A 129 16.96 -18.15 -4.66
CA ILE A 129 15.90 -17.76 -3.73
C ILE A 129 14.56 -17.75 -4.46
N GLU A 130 13.48 -18.00 -3.73
CA GLU A 130 12.13 -18.06 -4.31
C GLU A 130 11.42 -16.71 -4.34
N VAL A 131 11.84 -15.75 -3.51
CA VAL A 131 11.14 -14.49 -3.30
C VAL A 131 12.16 -13.36 -3.16
N PRO A 132 12.02 -12.26 -3.92
CA PRO A 132 12.95 -11.13 -3.83
C PRO A 132 12.77 -10.34 -2.54
N ILE A 133 13.82 -9.62 -2.14
CA ILE A 133 13.81 -8.82 -0.91
C ILE A 133 13.48 -7.37 -1.25
N VAL A 134 12.52 -6.77 -0.57
CA VAL A 134 12.21 -5.34 -0.74
C VAL A 134 13.27 -4.50 -0.05
N LYS A 135 14.01 -3.70 -0.83
CA LYS A 135 15.09 -2.84 -0.33
C LYS A 135 14.60 -1.47 0.10
N ARG A 136 13.78 -0.84 -0.74
CA ARG A 136 13.34 0.54 -0.54
C ARG A 136 11.96 0.75 -1.13
N THR A 137 11.20 1.63 -0.49
CA THR A 137 9.93 2.12 -1.02
C THR A 137 9.89 3.63 -0.89
N ALA A 138 9.38 4.32 -1.91
CA ALA A 138 9.26 5.76 -1.93
C ALA A 138 7.98 6.21 -2.65
N GLY A 139 7.36 7.29 -2.19
CA GLY A 139 6.25 7.96 -2.87
C GLY A 139 6.30 9.46 -2.60
N ALA A 140 6.15 10.28 -3.65
CA ALA A 140 6.28 11.73 -3.53
C ALA A 140 5.09 12.37 -2.79
N ASP A 141 3.88 11.80 -2.97
CA ASP A 141 2.62 12.32 -2.40
C ASP A 141 2.10 11.50 -1.22
N LEU A 142 2.92 10.58 -0.72
CA LEU A 142 2.54 9.55 0.23
C LEU A 142 3.53 9.51 1.38
N GLU A 143 3.01 9.49 2.60
CA GLU A 143 3.80 9.12 3.77
C GLU A 143 3.67 7.61 3.95
N ILE A 144 4.78 6.90 3.76
CA ILE A 144 4.86 5.45 3.97
C ILE A 144 5.03 5.24 5.47
N VAL A 145 3.95 4.82 6.14
CA VAL A 145 3.99 4.53 7.57
C VAL A 145 4.59 3.14 7.75
N SER A 146 5.81 3.11 8.27
CA SER A 146 6.51 1.86 8.57
C SER A 146 5.84 1.14 9.75
N ASP A 147 5.88 -0.20 9.78
CA ASP A 147 5.32 -0.96 10.93
C ASP A 147 6.04 -0.65 12.26
N SER A 148 7.28 -0.11 12.22
CA SER A 148 7.98 0.40 13.41
C SER A 148 7.25 1.55 14.10
N GLU A 149 6.54 2.42 13.34
CA GLU A 149 5.78 3.53 13.92
C GLU A 149 4.49 3.05 14.57
N LYS A 150 3.89 1.95 14.09
CA LYS A 150 2.71 1.33 14.72
C LYS A 150 2.99 0.78 16.11
N ASN A 151 4.21 0.26 16.35
CA ASN A 151 4.59 -0.24 17.67
C ASN A 151 4.59 0.90 18.71
N ILE A 152 5.06 2.08 18.33
CA ILE A 152 5.14 3.24 19.23
C ILE A 152 3.73 3.67 19.68
N TYR A 153 2.76 3.77 18.76
CA TYR A 153 1.38 4.12 19.15
C TYR A 153 0.73 3.05 20.02
N ARG A 154 0.99 1.77 19.77
CA ARG A 154 0.47 0.68 20.60
C ARG A 154 1.08 0.68 22.00
N GLU A 155 2.34 1.08 22.13
CA GLU A 155 3.05 1.19 23.40
C GLU A 155 2.52 2.37 24.22
N ILE A 156 2.32 3.53 23.59
CA ILE A 156 1.71 4.72 24.21
C ILE A 156 0.27 4.44 24.69
N GLU A 157 -0.55 3.75 23.89
CA GLU A 157 -1.93 3.41 24.26
C GLU A 157 -1.98 2.40 25.42
N LYS A 158 -1.02 1.47 25.46
CA LYS A 158 -0.86 0.51 26.56
C LYS A 158 -0.40 1.20 27.85
N GLU A 159 0.57 2.12 27.78
CA GLU A 159 0.99 2.92 28.93
C GLU A 159 -0.15 3.79 29.47
N MET A 160 -0.91 4.48 28.61
CA MET A 160 -2.07 5.28 29.05
C MET A 160 -3.14 4.44 29.74
N LYS A 161 -3.39 3.22 29.25
CA LYS A 161 -4.36 2.31 29.85
C LYS A 161 -3.90 1.82 31.23
N GLU A 162 -2.63 1.41 31.34
CA GLU A 162 -2.04 0.97 32.60
C GLU A 162 -2.00 2.11 33.64
N GLU A 163 -1.74 3.36 33.23
CA GLU A 163 -1.74 4.53 34.11
C GLU A 163 -3.17 4.89 34.60
N GLN A 164 -4.20 4.71 33.76
CA GLN A 164 -5.59 4.90 34.20
C GLN A 164 -6.07 3.80 35.15
N GLU A 165 -5.61 2.56 34.96
CA GLU A 165 -5.91 1.44 35.85
C GLU A 165 -5.23 1.63 37.22
N THR A 166 -3.96 2.04 37.27
CA THR A 166 -3.26 2.31 38.54
C THR A 166 -3.82 3.51 39.32
N ARG A 167 -4.39 4.51 38.65
CA ARG A 167 -5.05 5.65 39.31
C ARG A 167 -6.42 5.31 39.89
N ARG A 168 -7.07 4.24 39.43
CA ARG A 168 -8.38 3.78 39.95
C ARG A 168 -8.26 2.96 41.23
N ASP A 169 -7.13 2.30 41.47
CA ASP A 169 -6.90 1.48 42.67
C ASP A 169 -6.47 2.29 43.91
N HIS A 170 -6.40 3.62 43.79
CA HIS A 170 -5.96 4.55 44.85
C HIS A 170 -7.10 5.40 45.46
N TRP A 171 -8.35 4.91 45.42
CA TRP A 171 -9.50 5.50 46.12
C TRP A 171 -10.26 4.46 46.95
#